data_AF-B8I2Y6-F1
#
_entry.id   AF-B8I2Y6-F1
#
_cell.length_a   1.000
_cell.length_b   1.000
_cell.length_c   1.000
_cell.angle_alpha   90.00
_cell.angle_beta   90.00
_cell.angle_gamma   90.00
#
_symmetry.space_group_name_H-M   'P 1'
#
loop_
_entity.id
_entity.type
_entity.pdbx_description
1 polymer ?
#
loop_
_entity_poly.entity_id
_entity_poly.type
_entity_poly.pdbx_seq_one_letter_code
_entity_poly.pdbx_strand_id
1 'polypeptide(L)'
;MICPSILYSKEPSPPQPDNPSFEERQAMAKYALFRTCHPEDYCNILNAFSPSENITAIARPGQFKGKSVGIIGGGLAGMAAAFELRKLGFDITILEASEDRIGGRVYTYYFDREKKLYGELGPMRIPVNHETVWHYINLFKLKTRPFIQSDPETFIYLDQRRARNDPYGKNVMNYIYPTYDLASWEAKTSWQELGYYGIEAPVLEASPADRIEVIQVKPRYSRQLLFWDSLNTRQMFEYKKLSQGAINLLSNLFPIGGEFLYHNYVDLVQEYFPVNFWFLYEIAGGMVNLPLAFHRSFISNAPWEYYPEVPTELLGKVTWKQGIKVKGIYKCLENGKITLAYDNKRLMEKGYENFDYIVCAVPFSILRTFEIIPMFSNIKMQAIKEVTYGNSQKTILNCNRRFWEEQGIFGGGSYTDLPVTAIWYTSSRGQVPQRLNQRNREAEPGVIVGSYNFNLDAVRLGNMTDEGRFDKIKRNIEEVHGLAKGYLDNIVTDFKTQVWDNDPLFRGAFCYFTPQQKKLFSWTMTLPEYGDRVFFAGEHVSAIHRWQQGALKSGMEAANAIACTNPNTLLT
;
A
#
# COMPACT_ATOMS: atom_id res chain seq x y z
N MET A 1 -15.38 24.44 1.94
CA MET A 1 -15.75 24.91 0.59
C MET A 1 -15.79 23.68 -0.33
N ILE A 2 -16.76 23.55 -1.22
CA ILE A 2 -16.82 22.42 -2.18
C ILE A 2 -16.05 22.85 -3.44
N CYS A 3 -15.18 21.97 -3.95
CA CYS A 3 -14.39 22.25 -5.15
C CYS A 3 -15.29 22.18 -6.40
N PRO A 4 -15.43 23.25 -7.19
CA PRO A 4 -16.34 23.25 -8.34
C PRO A 4 -15.93 22.27 -9.45
N SER A 5 -14.64 21.93 -9.55
CA SER A 5 -14.12 21.01 -10.57
C SER A 5 -14.19 19.54 -10.18
N ILE A 6 -14.61 19.21 -8.95
CA ILE A 6 -14.54 17.82 -8.46
C ILE A 6 -15.42 16.87 -9.26
N LEU A 7 -16.68 17.24 -9.49
CA LEU A 7 -17.61 16.48 -10.32
C LEU A 7 -17.65 16.94 -11.77
N TYR A 8 -17.56 18.25 -11.99
CA TYR A 8 -17.76 18.87 -13.29
C TYR A 8 -16.50 19.59 -13.74
N SER A 9 -15.79 19.01 -14.70
CA SER A 9 -14.64 19.66 -15.34
C SER A 9 -14.99 20.08 -16.76
N LYS A 10 -14.60 21.31 -17.13
CA LYS A 10 -14.58 21.74 -18.53
C LYS A 10 -13.34 21.23 -19.28
N GLU A 11 -12.30 20.88 -18.53
CA GLU A 11 -11.05 20.33 -19.07
C GLU A 11 -11.21 18.81 -19.32
N PRO A 12 -10.86 18.33 -20.54
CA PRO A 12 -10.90 16.91 -20.84
C PRO A 12 -9.87 16.15 -19.99
N SER A 13 -10.23 14.93 -19.57
CA SER A 13 -9.27 14.06 -18.87
C SER A 13 -8.13 13.68 -19.82
N PRO A 14 -6.86 13.68 -19.34
CA PRO A 14 -5.76 13.15 -20.12
C PRO A 14 -5.97 11.65 -20.40
N PRO A 15 -5.37 11.13 -21.50
CA PRO A 15 -5.37 9.70 -21.76
C PRO A 15 -4.59 8.95 -20.68
N GLN A 16 -4.98 7.70 -20.42
CA GLN A 16 -4.31 6.80 -19.48
C GLN A 16 -3.81 5.56 -20.24
N PRO A 17 -2.70 5.67 -20.99
CA PRO A 17 -2.19 4.58 -21.82
C PRO A 17 -1.52 3.48 -21.00
N ASP A 18 -1.34 2.30 -21.58
CA ASP A 18 -0.45 1.27 -21.02
C ASP A 18 0.99 1.77 -20.99
N ASN A 19 1.75 1.43 -19.95
CA ASN A 19 3.16 1.83 -19.78
C ASN A 19 3.41 3.34 -19.97
N PRO A 20 2.73 4.21 -19.21
CA PRO A 20 2.79 5.65 -19.44
C PRO A 20 4.20 6.21 -19.26
N SER A 21 4.55 7.20 -20.07
CA SER A 21 5.79 7.96 -19.91
C SER A 21 5.78 8.80 -18.63
N PHE A 22 6.94 9.34 -18.26
CA PHE A 22 7.00 10.30 -17.15
C PHE A 22 6.10 11.51 -17.39
N GLU A 23 6.14 12.10 -18.58
CA GLU A 23 5.34 13.26 -18.98
C GLU A 23 3.84 12.97 -18.93
N GLU A 24 3.42 11.79 -19.40
CA GLU A 24 2.01 11.36 -19.33
C GLU A 24 1.54 11.21 -17.87
N ARG A 25 2.37 10.62 -17.00
CA ARG A 25 2.08 10.55 -15.56
C ARG A 25 1.99 11.92 -14.90
N GLN A 26 2.88 12.84 -15.26
CA GLN A 26 2.82 14.22 -14.78
C GLN A 26 1.53 14.93 -15.23
N ALA A 27 1.11 14.75 -16.47
CA ALA A 27 -0.13 15.33 -16.99
C ALA A 27 -1.37 14.80 -16.21
N MET A 28 -1.41 13.48 -15.97
CA MET A 28 -2.45 12.84 -15.15
C MET A 28 -2.47 13.36 -13.71
N ALA A 29 -1.31 13.48 -13.06
CA ALA A 29 -1.22 13.99 -11.68
C ALA A 29 -1.65 15.47 -11.58
N LYS A 30 -1.21 16.33 -12.51
CA LYS A 30 -1.63 17.74 -12.56
C LYS A 30 -3.13 17.89 -12.80
N TYR A 31 -3.69 17.08 -13.70
CA TYR A 31 -5.13 17.07 -13.94
C TYR A 31 -5.90 16.69 -12.68
N ALA A 32 -5.49 15.65 -11.97
CA ALA A 32 -6.13 15.23 -10.73
C ALA A 32 -6.09 16.34 -9.66
N LEU A 33 -4.94 17.01 -9.46
CA LEU A 33 -4.83 18.14 -8.52
C LEU A 33 -5.67 19.36 -8.92
N PHE A 34 -5.79 19.63 -10.23
CA PHE A 34 -6.69 20.66 -10.74
C PHE A 34 -8.16 20.33 -10.41
N ARG A 35 -8.55 19.05 -10.54
CA ARG A 35 -9.89 18.57 -10.23
C ARG A 35 -10.22 18.62 -8.74
N THR A 36 -9.21 18.55 -7.87
CA THR A 36 -9.34 18.65 -6.41
C THR A 36 -8.97 20.04 -5.87
N CYS A 37 -8.87 21.05 -6.75
CA CYS A 37 -8.66 22.45 -6.40
C CYS A 37 -7.37 22.76 -5.61
N HIS A 38 -6.28 22.05 -5.87
CA HIS A 38 -4.97 22.39 -5.30
C HIS A 38 -3.78 22.09 -6.25
N PRO A 39 -3.81 22.59 -7.51
CA PRO A 39 -2.71 22.40 -8.46
C PRO A 39 -1.37 22.97 -7.98
N GLU A 40 -1.38 23.95 -7.06
CA GLU A 40 -0.19 24.55 -6.47
C GLU A 40 0.67 23.57 -5.66
N ASP A 41 0.10 22.46 -5.18
CA ASP A 41 0.85 21.45 -4.42
C ASP A 41 1.63 20.47 -5.30
N TYR A 42 1.48 20.53 -6.63
CA TYR A 42 2.07 19.57 -7.55
C TYR A 42 3.57 19.34 -7.32
N CYS A 43 4.36 20.41 -7.28
CA CYS A 43 5.80 20.30 -7.09
C CYS A 43 6.15 19.75 -5.70
N ASN A 44 5.39 20.11 -4.67
CA ASN A 44 5.62 19.62 -3.31
C ASN A 44 5.36 18.11 -3.21
N ILE A 45 4.26 17.63 -3.80
CA ILE A 45 3.91 16.21 -3.85
C ILE A 45 4.91 15.43 -4.70
N LEU A 46 5.26 15.94 -5.88
CA LEU A 46 6.25 15.32 -6.76
C LEU A 46 7.59 15.14 -6.03
N ASN A 47 8.05 16.18 -5.34
CA ASN A 47 9.31 16.13 -4.57
C ASN A 47 9.21 15.15 -3.40
N ALA A 48 8.10 15.11 -2.67
CA ALA A 48 7.91 14.19 -1.55
C ALA A 48 7.88 12.71 -2.00
N PHE A 49 7.37 12.45 -3.20
CA PHE A 49 7.20 11.08 -3.73
C PHE A 49 8.34 10.65 -4.66
N SER A 50 9.18 11.57 -5.10
CA SER A 50 10.40 11.28 -5.86
C SER A 50 11.29 10.29 -5.10
N PRO A 51 12.03 9.42 -5.82
CA PRO A 51 13.06 8.58 -5.22
C PRO A 51 14.04 9.43 -4.40
N SER A 52 14.59 8.85 -3.35
CA SER A 52 15.68 9.48 -2.61
C SER A 52 16.89 9.74 -3.51
N GLU A 53 17.77 10.67 -3.11
CA GLU A 53 19.01 10.96 -3.82
C GLU A 53 19.75 9.68 -4.19
N ASN A 54 20.30 9.62 -5.42
CA ASN A 54 21.05 8.46 -5.87
C ASN A 54 22.24 8.24 -4.93
N ILE A 55 22.33 7.05 -4.36
CA ILE A 55 23.34 6.70 -3.36
C ILE A 55 24.78 6.91 -3.85
N THR A 56 25.03 6.83 -5.17
CA THR A 56 26.36 7.08 -5.76
C THR A 56 26.76 8.55 -5.79
N ALA A 57 25.82 9.48 -5.55
CA ALA A 57 26.10 10.90 -5.33
C ALA A 57 26.59 11.15 -3.88
N ILE A 58 26.21 10.28 -2.94
CA ILE A 58 26.59 10.35 -1.52
C ILE A 58 27.97 9.72 -1.30
N ALA A 59 28.21 8.54 -1.89
CA ALA A 59 29.47 7.81 -1.78
C ALA A 59 29.88 7.16 -3.10
N ARG A 60 31.18 6.97 -3.31
CA ARG A 60 31.69 6.41 -4.57
C ARG A 60 31.38 4.91 -4.66
N PRO A 61 31.10 4.37 -5.86
CA PRO A 61 30.98 2.93 -6.05
C PRO A 61 32.19 2.16 -5.51
N GLY A 62 31.93 1.03 -4.84
CA GLY A 62 32.97 0.19 -4.21
C GLY A 62 33.62 0.76 -2.94
N GLN A 63 33.26 1.97 -2.48
CA GLN A 63 33.84 2.61 -1.30
C GLN A 63 33.70 1.79 -0.01
N PHE A 64 32.69 0.92 0.07
CA PHE A 64 32.36 0.13 1.27
C PHE A 64 32.64 -1.38 1.10
N LYS A 65 33.51 -1.76 0.15
CA LYS A 65 33.95 -3.15 0.02
C LYS A 65 34.49 -3.72 1.33
N GLY A 66 34.09 -4.96 1.65
CA GLY A 66 34.46 -5.65 2.88
C GLY A 66 33.67 -5.22 4.13
N LYS A 67 32.71 -4.30 3.99
CA LYS A 67 31.72 -4.00 5.03
C LYS A 67 30.46 -4.83 4.82
N SER A 68 29.96 -5.38 5.90
CA SER A 68 28.85 -6.33 5.90
C SER A 68 27.54 -5.68 6.36
N VAL A 69 26.44 -5.97 5.65
CA VAL A 69 25.10 -5.49 5.99
C VAL A 69 24.13 -6.66 6.12
N GLY A 70 23.50 -6.78 7.29
CA GLY A 70 22.40 -7.72 7.52
C GLY A 70 21.06 -7.04 7.29
N ILE A 71 20.23 -7.57 6.39
CA ILE A 71 18.89 -7.05 6.12
C ILE A 71 17.86 -8.05 6.64
N ILE A 72 17.02 -7.60 7.58
CA ILE A 72 15.98 -8.42 8.19
C ILE A 72 14.68 -8.21 7.39
N GLY A 73 14.29 -9.21 6.60
CA GLY A 73 13.08 -9.19 5.76
C GLY A 73 13.37 -8.87 4.28
N GLY A 74 12.96 -9.78 3.40
CA GLY A 74 13.02 -9.70 1.94
C GLY A 74 11.74 -9.14 1.31
N GLY A 75 11.10 -8.17 1.97
CA GLY A 75 10.06 -7.33 1.37
C GLY A 75 10.65 -6.17 0.56
N LEU A 76 9.79 -5.37 -0.08
CA LEU A 76 10.22 -4.26 -0.95
C LEU A 76 11.21 -3.27 -0.27
N ALA A 77 11.02 -2.96 1.02
CA ALA A 77 11.92 -2.06 1.73
C ALA A 77 13.33 -2.62 1.89
N GLY A 78 13.45 -3.88 2.32
CA GLY A 78 14.74 -4.56 2.44
C GLY A 78 15.41 -4.76 1.07
N MET A 79 14.62 -5.07 0.03
CA MET A 79 15.11 -5.19 -1.34
C MET A 79 15.62 -3.86 -1.90
N ALA A 80 14.90 -2.76 -1.71
CA ALA A 80 15.36 -1.43 -2.13
C ALA A 80 16.65 -1.05 -1.42
N ALA A 81 16.74 -1.26 -0.10
CA ALA A 81 17.97 -1.02 0.66
C ALA A 81 19.15 -1.85 0.13
N ALA A 82 18.95 -3.15 -0.11
CA ALA A 82 19.96 -4.02 -0.69
C ALA A 82 20.40 -3.56 -2.08
N PHE A 83 19.45 -3.16 -2.91
CA PHE A 83 19.69 -2.72 -4.27
C PHE A 83 20.60 -1.48 -4.30
N GLU A 84 20.31 -0.48 -3.47
CA GLU A 84 21.12 0.73 -3.38
C GLU A 84 22.49 0.45 -2.73
N LEU A 85 22.55 -0.23 -1.59
CA LEU A 85 23.82 -0.53 -0.91
C LEU A 85 24.78 -1.35 -1.78
N ARG A 86 24.26 -2.22 -2.65
CA ARG A 86 25.09 -3.01 -3.56
C ARG A 86 25.94 -2.13 -4.47
N LYS A 87 25.44 -0.95 -4.89
CA LYS A 87 26.18 0.01 -5.73
C LYS A 87 27.47 0.50 -5.07
N LEU A 88 27.50 0.52 -3.74
CA LEU A 88 28.65 0.99 -2.95
C LEU A 88 29.64 -0.12 -2.57
N GLY A 89 29.40 -1.38 -2.95
CA GLY A 89 30.34 -2.48 -2.72
C GLY A 89 30.11 -3.31 -1.46
N PHE A 90 29.02 -3.09 -0.71
CA PHE A 90 28.74 -3.83 0.53
C PHE A 90 28.52 -5.34 0.33
N ASP A 91 28.92 -6.14 1.32
CA ASP A 91 28.59 -7.56 1.44
C ASP A 91 27.25 -7.73 2.18
N ILE A 92 26.18 -7.91 1.43
CA ILE A 92 24.80 -7.87 1.93
C ILE A 92 24.26 -9.29 2.12
N THR A 93 23.61 -9.54 3.27
CA THR A 93 22.84 -10.76 3.51
C THR A 93 21.40 -10.42 3.83
N ILE A 94 20.46 -10.87 3.01
CA ILE A 94 19.02 -10.71 3.23
C ILE A 94 18.49 -11.98 3.90
N LEU A 95 17.91 -11.83 5.09
CA LEU A 95 17.33 -12.89 5.91
C LEU A 95 15.80 -12.82 5.79
N GLU A 96 15.22 -13.69 4.96
CA GLU A 96 13.77 -13.74 4.70
C GLU A 96 13.14 -14.95 5.41
N ALA A 97 12.11 -14.70 6.22
CA ALA A 97 11.47 -15.72 7.05
C ALA A 97 10.51 -16.64 6.28
N SER A 98 9.91 -16.16 5.20
CA SER A 98 9.03 -16.91 4.31
C SER A 98 9.81 -17.99 3.55
N GLU A 99 9.29 -19.21 3.54
CA GLU A 99 9.90 -20.35 2.85
C GLU A 99 9.47 -20.45 1.38
N ASP A 100 8.28 -19.93 1.07
CA ASP A 100 7.58 -20.22 -0.20
C ASP A 100 7.31 -18.96 -1.03
N ARG A 101 7.47 -17.77 -0.44
CA ARG A 101 7.12 -16.50 -1.09
C ARG A 101 8.22 -15.45 -0.95
N ILE A 102 8.35 -14.62 -1.98
CA ILE A 102 9.23 -13.45 -2.06
C ILE A 102 8.35 -12.20 -2.15
N GLY A 103 8.75 -11.10 -1.49
CA GLY A 103 8.08 -9.81 -1.61
C GLY A 103 7.23 -9.38 -0.40
N GLY A 104 7.17 -10.20 0.64
CA GLY A 104 6.45 -9.90 1.88
C GLY A 104 4.94 -9.75 1.68
N ARG A 105 4.41 -8.53 1.91
CA ARG A 105 2.98 -8.22 1.74
C ARG A 105 2.55 -8.13 0.26
N VAL A 106 3.49 -8.05 -0.68
CA VAL A 106 3.17 -8.16 -2.11
C VAL A 106 2.85 -9.61 -2.43
N TYR A 107 1.56 -9.93 -2.56
CA TYR A 107 1.10 -11.30 -2.75
C TYR A 107 0.10 -11.42 -3.90
N THR A 108 0.58 -11.92 -5.03
CA THR A 108 -0.23 -12.42 -6.14
C THR A 108 -0.43 -13.93 -5.99
N TYR A 109 -1.67 -14.40 -6.07
CA TYR A 109 -2.01 -15.82 -6.11
C TYR A 109 -2.50 -16.21 -7.51
N TYR A 110 -1.95 -17.30 -8.05
CA TYR A 110 -2.29 -17.83 -9.37
C TYR A 110 -3.14 -19.09 -9.21
N PHE A 111 -4.29 -19.15 -9.89
CA PHE A 111 -5.20 -20.30 -9.92
C PHE A 111 -4.81 -21.32 -11.01
N ASP A 112 -4.02 -20.91 -12.00
CA ASP A 112 -3.58 -21.72 -13.13
C ASP A 112 -2.06 -21.76 -13.24
N ARG A 113 -1.54 -22.80 -13.90
CA ARG A 113 -0.09 -22.99 -14.09
C ARG A 113 0.50 -22.00 -15.09
N GLU A 114 -0.31 -21.59 -16.06
CA GLU A 114 0.01 -20.60 -17.09
C GLU A 114 0.02 -19.16 -16.56
N LYS A 115 -0.40 -18.96 -15.29
CA LYS A 115 -0.42 -17.67 -14.60
C LYS A 115 -1.30 -16.60 -15.27
N LYS A 116 -2.35 -17.02 -15.97
CA LYS A 116 -3.32 -16.12 -16.63
C LYS A 116 -4.47 -15.74 -15.70
N LEU A 117 -4.82 -16.60 -14.75
CA LEU A 117 -5.87 -16.40 -13.76
C LEU A 117 -5.24 -16.13 -12.40
N TYR A 118 -5.19 -14.86 -12.02
CA TYR A 118 -4.59 -14.45 -10.76
C TYR A 118 -5.38 -13.35 -10.07
N GLY A 119 -5.16 -13.24 -8.76
CA GLY A 119 -5.70 -12.16 -7.94
C GLY A 119 -4.68 -11.66 -6.91
N GLU A 120 -4.85 -10.41 -6.53
CA GLU A 120 -3.94 -9.71 -5.61
C GLU A 120 -4.50 -9.75 -4.18
N LEU A 121 -3.80 -10.47 -3.30
CA LEU A 121 -4.11 -10.56 -1.86
C LEU A 121 -3.47 -9.44 -1.05
N GLY A 122 -2.48 -8.75 -1.63
CA GLY A 122 -1.81 -7.58 -1.08
C GLY A 122 -2.12 -6.29 -1.86
N PRO A 123 -1.09 -5.51 -2.26
CA PRO A 123 -1.26 -4.37 -3.16
C PRO A 123 -1.85 -4.81 -4.50
N MET A 124 -2.76 -4.02 -5.06
CA MET A 124 -3.44 -4.32 -6.33
C MET A 124 -3.42 -3.16 -7.34
N ARG A 125 -2.87 -2.01 -6.94
CA ARG A 125 -2.88 -0.78 -7.73
C ARG A 125 -1.73 0.15 -7.35
N ILE A 126 -1.34 1.01 -8.28
CA ILE A 126 -0.18 1.91 -8.22
C ILE A 126 -0.60 3.28 -8.77
N PRO A 127 -0.61 4.33 -7.94
CA PRO A 127 -0.88 5.70 -8.38
C PRO A 127 0.17 6.22 -9.36
N VAL A 128 -0.25 7.06 -10.30
CA VAL A 128 0.66 7.68 -11.29
C VAL A 128 1.73 8.57 -10.68
N ASN A 129 1.50 9.14 -9.51
CA ASN A 129 2.41 10.04 -8.81
C ASN A 129 3.35 9.33 -7.82
N HIS A 130 3.26 8.00 -7.67
CA HIS A 130 4.17 7.22 -6.80
C HIS A 130 5.53 7.04 -7.49
N GLU A 131 6.27 8.14 -7.63
CA GLU A 131 7.49 8.22 -8.44
C GLU A 131 8.56 7.22 -8.02
N THR A 132 8.65 6.88 -6.73
CA THR A 132 9.62 5.86 -6.26
C THR A 132 9.23 4.46 -6.75
N VAL A 133 7.95 4.13 -6.79
CA VAL A 133 7.48 2.86 -7.38
C VAL A 133 7.74 2.86 -8.89
N TRP A 134 7.41 3.95 -9.58
CA TRP A 134 7.63 4.08 -11.02
C TRP A 134 9.11 4.05 -11.42
N HIS A 135 10.00 4.59 -10.59
CA HIS A 135 11.44 4.47 -10.78
C HIS A 135 11.85 3.00 -10.92
N TYR A 136 11.45 2.13 -10.00
CA TYR A 136 11.81 0.70 -10.06
C TYR A 136 11.02 -0.06 -11.14
N ILE A 137 9.76 0.29 -11.40
CA ILE A 137 9.01 -0.28 -12.55
C ILE A 137 9.75 -0.03 -13.86
N ASN A 138 10.20 1.20 -14.09
CA ASN A 138 10.90 1.61 -15.29
C ASN A 138 12.29 0.97 -15.38
N LEU A 139 13.04 0.96 -14.27
CA LEU A 139 14.35 0.31 -14.17
C LEU A 139 14.26 -1.17 -14.54
N PHE A 140 13.27 -1.88 -14.00
CA PHE A 140 13.05 -3.30 -14.28
C PHE A 140 12.23 -3.57 -15.55
N LYS A 141 11.84 -2.53 -16.29
CA LYS A 141 11.09 -2.61 -17.55
C LYS A 141 9.79 -3.42 -17.42
N LEU A 142 9.13 -3.32 -16.26
CA LEU A 142 7.89 -4.04 -15.97
C LEU A 142 6.74 -3.44 -16.77
N LYS A 143 5.88 -4.31 -17.29
CA LYS A 143 4.71 -3.86 -18.05
C LYS A 143 3.58 -3.47 -17.12
N THR A 144 2.97 -2.33 -17.39
CA THR A 144 1.82 -1.82 -16.63
C THR A 144 0.64 -1.54 -17.52
N ARG A 145 -0.56 -1.64 -16.95
CA ARG A 145 -1.82 -1.28 -17.59
C ARG A 145 -2.73 -0.53 -16.61
N PRO A 146 -3.70 0.27 -17.08
CA PRO A 146 -4.63 0.97 -16.22
C PRO A 146 -5.44 0.03 -15.31
N PHE A 147 -5.57 0.45 -14.06
CA PHE A 147 -6.50 -0.11 -13.09
C PHE A 147 -7.75 0.77 -13.06
N ILE A 148 -8.92 0.18 -13.33
CA ILE A 148 -10.18 0.91 -13.32
C ILE A 148 -10.64 1.06 -11.87
N GLN A 149 -10.55 2.28 -11.34
CA GLN A 149 -10.94 2.58 -9.96
C GLN A 149 -12.46 2.61 -9.76
N SER A 150 -13.18 3.15 -10.75
CA SER A 150 -14.63 3.33 -10.71
C SER A 150 -15.22 2.99 -12.07
N ASP A 151 -16.33 2.29 -12.06
CA ASP A 151 -17.12 1.95 -13.24
C ASP A 151 -18.59 2.29 -12.92
N PRO A 152 -19.26 3.16 -13.71
CA PRO A 152 -20.65 3.55 -13.47
C PRO A 152 -21.64 2.39 -13.38
N GLU A 153 -21.31 1.24 -13.98
CA GLU A 153 -22.14 0.05 -13.95
C GLU A 153 -21.94 -0.78 -12.66
N THR A 154 -20.99 -0.44 -11.79
CA THR A 154 -20.87 -1.11 -10.49
C THR A 154 -22.04 -0.76 -9.56
N PHE A 155 -22.21 -1.53 -8.49
CA PHE A 155 -23.33 -1.39 -7.57
C PHE A 155 -22.94 -0.71 -6.25
N ILE A 156 -23.85 0.11 -5.75
CA ILE A 156 -23.94 0.48 -4.33
C ILE A 156 -25.12 -0.31 -3.76
N TYR A 157 -24.88 -1.09 -2.71
CA TYR A 157 -25.93 -1.88 -2.04
C TYR A 157 -25.95 -1.59 -0.54
N LEU A 158 -26.87 -0.73 -0.11
CA LEU A 158 -26.98 -0.25 1.27
C LEU A 158 -28.44 -0.28 1.72
N ASP A 159 -28.69 -0.64 2.98
CA ASP A 159 -30.03 -0.76 3.55
C ASP A 159 -30.98 -1.59 2.67
N GLN A 160 -30.46 -2.72 2.15
CA GLN A 160 -31.15 -3.61 1.21
C GLN A 160 -31.60 -2.96 -0.11
N ARG A 161 -31.05 -1.80 -0.45
CA ARG A 161 -31.35 -1.05 -1.67
C ARG A 161 -30.14 -1.02 -2.58
N ARG A 162 -30.41 -1.20 -3.87
CA ARG A 162 -29.38 -1.25 -4.90
C ARG A 162 -29.47 -0.03 -5.82
N ALA A 163 -28.32 0.61 -6.05
CA ALA A 163 -28.14 1.69 -6.99
C ALA A 163 -26.92 1.43 -7.89
N ARG A 164 -26.90 1.99 -9.10
CA ARG A 164 -25.69 2.06 -9.92
C ARG A 164 -24.76 3.15 -9.39
N ASN A 165 -23.45 2.92 -9.47
CA ASN A 165 -22.41 3.81 -8.96
C ASN A 165 -22.08 4.94 -9.96
N ASP A 166 -23.08 5.74 -10.31
CA ASP A 166 -22.89 6.82 -11.28
C ASP A 166 -21.92 7.91 -10.74
N PRO A 167 -21.11 8.52 -11.61
CA PRO A 167 -20.04 9.44 -11.20
C PRO A 167 -20.54 10.72 -10.52
N TYR A 168 -21.84 11.03 -10.59
CA TYR A 168 -22.45 12.21 -9.99
C TYR A 168 -23.27 11.88 -8.72
N GLY A 169 -23.33 10.60 -8.33
CA GLY A 169 -24.06 10.12 -7.16
C GLY A 169 -25.59 10.23 -7.26
N LYS A 170 -26.15 10.48 -8.45
CA LYS A 170 -27.60 10.71 -8.63
C LYS A 170 -28.44 9.51 -8.23
N ASN A 171 -28.00 8.29 -8.56
CA ASN A 171 -28.70 7.07 -8.18
C ASN A 171 -28.65 6.84 -6.68
N VAL A 172 -27.51 7.10 -6.02
CA VAL A 172 -27.40 6.99 -4.56
C VAL A 172 -28.33 8.01 -3.89
N MET A 173 -28.36 9.25 -4.38
CA MET A 173 -29.28 10.28 -3.88
C MET A 173 -30.76 9.89 -4.06
N ASN A 174 -31.13 9.29 -5.19
CA ASN A 174 -32.52 8.96 -5.46
C ASN A 174 -33.00 7.71 -4.70
N TYR A 175 -32.16 6.68 -4.62
CA TYR A 175 -32.58 5.36 -4.15
C TYR A 175 -32.14 5.07 -2.72
N ILE A 176 -31.01 5.62 -2.25
CA ILE A 176 -30.39 5.28 -0.96
C ILE A 176 -30.60 6.39 0.07
N TYR A 177 -30.33 7.66 -0.26
CA TYR A 177 -30.46 8.78 0.69
C TYR A 177 -31.79 8.85 1.44
N PRO A 178 -32.96 8.50 0.87
CA PRO A 178 -34.23 8.54 1.60
C PRO A 178 -34.30 7.65 2.85
N THR A 179 -33.34 6.73 3.04
CA THR A 179 -33.23 5.85 4.21
C THR A 179 -32.32 6.41 5.31
N TYR A 180 -31.61 7.51 5.05
CA TYR A 180 -30.68 8.14 5.98
C TYR A 180 -31.24 9.46 6.52
N ASP A 181 -31.00 9.72 7.80
CA ASP A 181 -31.33 10.99 8.44
C ASP A 181 -30.26 12.06 8.10
N LEU A 182 -30.42 12.68 6.92
CA LEU A 182 -29.52 13.70 6.39
C LEU A 182 -30.05 15.11 6.64
N ALA A 183 -29.15 16.04 6.94
CA ALA A 183 -29.49 17.46 6.98
C ALA A 183 -29.90 17.96 5.58
N SER A 184 -30.72 19.01 5.52
CA SER A 184 -31.29 19.51 4.26
C SER A 184 -30.27 19.89 3.18
N TRP A 185 -29.06 20.28 3.57
CA TRP A 185 -27.98 20.58 2.63
C TRP A 185 -27.26 19.30 2.17
N GLU A 186 -27.05 18.33 3.07
CA GLU A 186 -26.42 17.05 2.77
C GLU A 186 -27.27 16.22 1.79
N ALA A 187 -28.59 16.20 2.00
CA ALA A 187 -29.53 15.51 1.11
C ALA A 187 -29.53 16.07 -0.34
N LYS A 188 -28.98 17.27 -0.55
CA LYS A 188 -28.86 17.94 -1.86
C LYS A 188 -27.43 17.90 -2.41
N THR A 189 -26.49 17.32 -1.69
CA THR A 189 -25.07 17.23 -2.07
C THR A 189 -24.72 15.79 -2.42
N SER A 190 -24.00 15.60 -3.51
CA SER A 190 -23.55 14.26 -3.90
C SER A 190 -22.61 13.66 -2.84
N TRP A 191 -22.55 12.34 -2.76
CA TRP A 191 -21.73 11.68 -1.74
C TRP A 191 -20.23 11.90 -1.98
N GLN A 192 -19.83 12.10 -3.23
CA GLN A 192 -18.46 12.46 -3.60
C GLN A 192 -18.08 13.83 -3.05
N GLU A 193 -18.96 14.83 -3.19
CA GLU A 193 -18.74 16.18 -2.65
C GLU A 193 -18.79 16.19 -1.12
N LEU A 194 -19.67 15.39 -0.49
CA LEU A 194 -19.70 15.22 0.96
C LEU A 194 -18.41 14.57 1.49
N GLY A 195 -17.92 13.53 0.80
CA GLY A 195 -16.64 12.89 1.10
C GLY A 195 -15.48 13.88 1.01
N TYR A 196 -15.39 14.62 -0.10
CA TYR A 196 -14.39 15.67 -0.26
C TYR A 196 -14.47 16.74 0.83
N TYR A 197 -15.69 17.20 1.16
CA TYR A 197 -15.92 18.20 2.18
C TYR A 197 -15.46 17.75 3.58
N GLY A 198 -15.66 16.48 3.91
CA GLY A 198 -15.24 15.91 5.20
C GLY A 198 -13.75 15.52 5.26
N ILE A 199 -13.16 15.11 4.14
CA ILE A 199 -11.82 14.48 4.10
C ILE A 199 -10.75 15.41 3.55
N GLU A 200 -10.93 15.99 2.37
CA GLU A 200 -9.85 16.73 1.70
C GLU A 200 -9.92 18.23 1.99
N ALA A 201 -11.14 18.79 1.92
CA ALA A 201 -11.37 20.22 2.09
C ALA A 201 -10.79 20.81 3.39
N PRO A 202 -10.81 20.12 4.56
CA PRO A 202 -10.25 20.70 5.79
C PRO A 202 -8.73 20.89 5.72
N VAL A 203 -8.01 20.11 4.90
CA VAL A 203 -6.56 20.28 4.72
C VAL A 203 -6.25 21.45 3.80
N LEU A 204 -7.12 21.71 2.81
CA LEU A 204 -6.98 22.85 1.89
C LEU A 204 -7.22 24.22 2.55
N GLU A 205 -7.70 24.25 3.81
CA GLU A 205 -7.78 25.48 4.61
C GLU A 205 -6.40 25.96 5.10
N ALA A 206 -5.36 25.13 5.00
CA ALA A 206 -4.00 25.46 5.38
C ALA A 206 -3.12 25.88 4.20
N SER A 207 -1.99 26.54 4.50
CA SER A 207 -1.00 26.90 3.48
C SER A 207 -0.35 25.67 2.84
N PRO A 208 0.11 25.72 1.57
CA PRO A 208 0.88 24.63 0.96
C PRO A 208 2.06 24.13 1.84
N ALA A 209 2.70 25.04 2.58
CA ALA A 209 3.82 24.73 3.47
C ALA A 209 3.42 23.90 4.71
N ASP A 210 2.19 24.06 5.19
CA ASP A 210 1.65 23.24 6.30
C ASP A 210 1.01 21.95 5.77
N ARG A 211 0.32 22.01 4.62
CA ARG A 211 -0.35 20.84 4.01
C ARG A 211 0.62 19.72 3.69
N ILE A 212 1.80 20.05 3.16
CA ILE A 212 2.79 19.04 2.78
C ILE A 212 3.27 18.19 3.96
N GLU A 213 3.15 18.70 5.20
CA GLU A 213 3.53 17.94 6.40
C GLU A 213 2.69 16.66 6.60
N VAL A 214 1.50 16.59 5.99
CA VAL A 214 0.64 15.40 5.96
C VAL A 214 1.43 14.20 5.44
N ILE A 215 2.18 14.38 4.35
CA ILE A 215 2.96 13.33 3.67
C ILE A 215 4.47 13.44 3.92
N GLN A 216 4.88 14.11 5.00
CA GLN A 216 6.27 14.18 5.43
C GLN A 216 6.48 13.64 6.84
N VAL A 217 7.68 13.13 7.07
CA VAL A 217 8.21 12.83 8.40
C VAL A 217 9.08 14.01 8.83
N LYS A 218 8.76 14.65 9.95
CA LYS A 218 9.49 15.82 10.46
C LYS A 218 9.73 15.71 11.96
N PRO A 219 10.85 16.21 12.48
CA PRO A 219 11.10 16.27 13.93
C PRO A 219 10.14 17.22 14.67
N ARG A 220 9.58 18.21 13.94
CA ARG A 220 8.60 19.16 14.45
C ARG A 220 7.60 19.48 13.35
N TYR A 221 6.36 19.68 13.77
CA TYR A 221 5.22 19.92 12.90
C TYR A 221 4.54 21.27 13.23
N SER A 222 3.87 21.84 12.24
CA SER A 222 3.05 23.05 12.35
C SER A 222 1.92 22.86 13.37
N ARG A 223 1.43 23.97 13.94
CA ARG A 223 0.27 23.96 14.84
C ARG A 223 -0.96 23.35 14.15
N GLN A 224 -1.11 23.60 12.85
CA GLN A 224 -2.22 23.11 12.07
C GLN A 224 -2.19 21.59 11.93
N LEU A 225 -1.04 21.00 11.58
CA LEU A 225 -0.91 19.55 11.52
C LEU A 225 -1.10 18.92 12.92
N LEU A 226 -0.59 19.53 13.98
CA LEU A 226 -0.80 19.04 15.35
C LEU A 226 -2.27 19.05 15.78
N PHE A 227 -3.06 20.00 15.29
CA PHE A 227 -4.51 20.00 15.50
C PHE A 227 -5.19 18.86 14.74
N TRP A 228 -4.83 18.61 13.49
CA TRP A 228 -5.36 17.48 12.74
C TRP A 228 -4.95 16.13 13.35
N ASP A 229 -3.70 16.02 13.82
CA ASP A 229 -3.16 14.80 14.43
C ASP A 229 -3.84 14.47 15.76
N SER A 230 -4.44 15.45 16.44
CA SER A 230 -5.18 15.22 17.68
C SER A 230 -6.58 14.64 17.49
N LEU A 231 -7.07 14.60 16.24
CA LEU A 231 -8.43 14.17 15.92
C LEU A 231 -8.43 12.84 15.19
N ASN A 232 -9.48 12.04 15.45
CA ASN A 232 -9.85 10.97 14.56
C ASN A 232 -10.76 11.47 13.41
N THR A 233 -10.94 10.66 12.37
CA THR A 233 -11.75 11.00 11.21
C THR A 233 -13.19 11.38 11.58
N ARG A 234 -13.83 10.63 12.48
CA ARG A 234 -15.20 10.92 12.94
C ARG A 234 -15.29 12.29 13.61
N GLN A 235 -14.37 12.61 14.50
CA GLN A 235 -14.29 13.93 15.13
C GLN A 235 -14.08 15.04 14.11
N MET A 236 -13.31 14.80 13.04
CA MET A 236 -13.17 15.77 11.96
C MET A 236 -14.49 15.97 11.19
N PHE A 237 -15.21 14.89 10.87
CA PHE A 237 -16.53 15.00 10.23
C PHE A 237 -17.52 15.78 11.10
N GLU A 238 -17.53 15.54 12.41
CA GLU A 238 -18.36 16.28 13.37
C GLU A 238 -17.92 17.75 13.49
N TYR A 239 -16.60 18.03 13.46
CA TYR A 239 -16.06 19.39 13.41
C TYR A 239 -16.52 20.13 12.15
N LYS A 240 -16.57 19.43 11.01
CA LYS A 240 -17.14 19.93 9.74
C LYS A 240 -18.68 19.90 9.70
N LYS A 241 -19.36 19.60 10.81
CA LYS A 241 -20.83 19.65 10.94
C LYS A 241 -21.57 18.67 10.04
N LEU A 242 -20.96 17.55 9.67
CA LEU A 242 -21.69 16.43 9.05
C LEU A 242 -22.62 15.78 10.09
N SER A 243 -23.85 15.47 9.69
CA SER A 243 -24.82 14.75 10.50
C SER A 243 -24.39 13.30 10.72
N GLN A 244 -24.97 12.66 11.73
CA GLN A 244 -24.72 11.23 11.98
C GLN A 244 -25.20 10.36 10.81
N GLY A 245 -26.28 10.75 10.13
CA GLY A 245 -26.73 10.09 8.90
C GLY A 245 -25.71 10.22 7.77
N ALA A 246 -25.12 11.39 7.57
CA ALA A 246 -24.09 11.59 6.55
C ALA A 246 -22.81 10.82 6.87
N ILE A 247 -22.38 10.80 8.14
CA ILE A 247 -21.22 10.01 8.57
C ILE A 247 -21.47 8.51 8.33
N ASN A 248 -22.66 8.00 8.68
CA ASN A 248 -23.03 6.60 8.44
C ASN A 248 -23.03 6.27 6.94
N LEU A 249 -23.66 7.12 6.12
CA LEU A 249 -23.70 6.96 4.67
C LEU A 249 -22.29 6.91 4.06
N LEU A 250 -21.45 7.91 4.37
CA LEU A 250 -20.08 7.99 3.86
C LEU A 250 -19.22 6.81 4.29
N SER A 251 -19.44 6.29 5.50
CA SER A 251 -18.68 5.14 6.01
C SER A 251 -18.84 3.89 5.14
N ASN A 252 -19.99 3.72 4.50
CA ASN A 252 -20.25 2.57 3.64
C ASN A 252 -19.89 2.84 2.16
N LEU A 253 -19.87 4.10 1.73
CA LEU A 253 -19.48 4.48 0.37
C LEU A 253 -17.97 4.61 0.18
N PHE A 254 -17.24 4.85 1.28
CA PHE A 254 -15.78 4.91 1.32
C PHE A 254 -15.25 3.89 2.34
N PRO A 255 -14.99 2.62 1.96
CA PRO A 255 -14.63 1.57 2.92
C PRO A 255 -13.45 1.94 3.84
N ILE A 256 -12.38 2.55 3.32
CA ILE A 256 -11.25 3.00 4.16
C ILE A 256 -11.68 4.15 5.10
N GLY A 257 -12.51 5.09 4.63
CA GLY A 257 -12.98 6.20 5.46
C GLY A 257 -13.89 5.73 6.61
N GLY A 258 -14.75 4.74 6.35
CA GLY A 258 -15.67 4.16 7.33
C GLY A 258 -15.01 3.23 8.34
N GLU A 259 -14.22 2.28 7.87
CA GLU A 259 -13.58 1.26 8.72
C GLU A 259 -12.54 1.85 9.70
N PHE A 260 -12.00 3.03 9.36
CA PHE A 260 -11.00 3.74 10.14
C PHE A 260 -11.51 5.06 10.73
N LEU A 261 -12.82 5.21 10.95
CA LEU A 261 -13.42 6.42 11.55
C LEU A 261 -12.75 6.88 12.86
N TYR A 262 -12.33 5.92 13.69
CA TYR A 262 -11.72 6.19 15.00
C TYR A 262 -10.19 6.26 14.97
N HIS A 263 -9.59 6.17 13.78
CA HIS A 263 -8.16 6.38 13.59
C HIS A 263 -7.86 7.82 13.21
N ASN A 264 -6.57 8.16 13.24
CA ASN A 264 -6.07 9.51 13.01
C ASN A 264 -6.52 10.07 11.65
N TYR A 265 -7.02 11.31 11.67
CA TYR A 265 -7.48 11.98 10.47
C TYR A 265 -6.33 12.26 9.47
N VAL A 266 -5.15 12.65 9.96
CA VAL A 266 -3.98 12.90 9.08
C VAL A 266 -3.60 11.65 8.31
N ASP A 267 -3.69 10.47 8.93
CA ASP A 267 -3.40 9.19 8.26
C ASP A 267 -4.43 8.85 7.16
N LEU A 268 -5.72 9.19 7.36
CA LEU A 268 -6.71 9.08 6.28
C LEU A 268 -6.39 10.04 5.12
N VAL A 269 -6.10 11.30 5.42
CA VAL A 269 -5.90 12.32 4.37
C VAL A 269 -4.64 12.07 3.53
N GLN A 270 -3.64 11.38 4.07
CA GLN A 270 -2.47 10.93 3.30
C GLN A 270 -2.85 10.09 2.06
N GLU A 271 -4.03 9.46 2.05
CA GLU A 271 -4.55 8.74 0.89
C GLU A 271 -5.09 9.65 -0.21
N TYR A 272 -5.72 10.77 0.16
CA TYR A 272 -6.52 11.60 -0.74
C TYR A 272 -5.82 12.88 -1.17
N PHE A 273 -5.13 13.56 -0.25
CA PHE A 273 -4.40 14.81 -0.56
C PHE A 273 -3.43 14.66 -1.74
N PRO A 274 -2.65 13.57 -1.86
CA PRO A 274 -1.78 13.37 -3.02
C PRO A 274 -2.52 12.85 -4.26
N VAL A 275 -3.86 12.85 -4.28
CA VAL A 275 -4.70 12.35 -5.38
C VAL A 275 -4.40 10.91 -5.81
N ASN A 276 -4.04 10.03 -4.86
CA ASN A 276 -3.55 8.68 -5.15
C ASN A 276 -4.58 7.80 -5.89
N PHE A 277 -5.88 8.03 -5.71
CA PHE A 277 -6.92 7.18 -6.32
C PHE A 277 -7.44 7.66 -7.69
N TRP A 278 -6.83 8.68 -8.30
CA TRP A 278 -7.32 9.27 -9.55
C TRP A 278 -6.92 8.47 -10.79
N PHE A 279 -5.62 8.28 -11.00
CA PHE A 279 -5.09 7.48 -12.10
C PHE A 279 -4.21 6.38 -11.53
N LEU A 280 -4.64 5.15 -11.75
CA LEU A 280 -4.08 3.96 -11.12
C LEU A 280 -3.66 2.95 -12.17
N TYR A 281 -2.59 2.23 -11.87
CA TYR A 281 -2.01 1.21 -12.71
C TYR A 281 -1.84 -0.09 -11.93
N GLU A 282 -1.73 -1.19 -12.64
CA GLU A 282 -1.29 -2.47 -12.09
C GLU A 282 -0.16 -3.04 -12.95
N ILE A 283 0.65 -3.94 -12.37
CA ILE A 283 1.70 -4.65 -13.10
C ILE A 283 1.06 -5.85 -13.80
N ALA A 284 1.21 -5.92 -15.12
CA ALA A 284 0.70 -7.01 -15.93
C ALA A 284 1.31 -8.35 -15.48
N GLY A 285 0.46 -9.37 -15.30
CA GLY A 285 0.87 -10.70 -14.84
C GLY A 285 1.10 -10.80 -13.32
N GLY A 286 0.84 -9.74 -12.56
CA GLY A 286 0.83 -9.76 -11.10
C GLY A 286 1.79 -8.76 -10.45
N MET A 287 1.36 -8.16 -9.35
CA MET A 287 2.15 -7.22 -8.55
C MET A 287 3.43 -7.85 -7.99
N VAL A 288 3.44 -9.17 -7.78
CA VAL A 288 4.62 -9.95 -7.37
C VAL A 288 5.81 -9.83 -8.34
N ASN A 289 5.59 -9.40 -9.59
CA ASN A 289 6.67 -9.24 -10.56
C ASN A 289 7.68 -8.15 -10.16
N LEU A 290 7.29 -7.15 -9.36
CA LEU A 290 8.21 -6.14 -8.83
C LEU A 290 9.24 -6.73 -7.85
N PRO A 291 8.85 -7.36 -6.73
CA PRO A 291 9.83 -7.98 -5.84
C PRO A 291 10.61 -9.12 -6.49
N LEU A 292 10.01 -9.86 -7.44
CA LEU A 292 10.75 -10.87 -8.22
C LEU A 292 11.81 -10.25 -9.13
N ALA A 293 11.60 -9.04 -9.65
CA ALA A 293 12.61 -8.34 -10.44
C ALA A 293 13.83 -7.92 -9.60
N PHE A 294 13.61 -7.40 -8.39
CA PHE A 294 14.68 -7.19 -7.41
C PHE A 294 15.44 -8.48 -7.10
N HIS A 295 14.71 -9.55 -6.78
CA HIS A 295 15.36 -10.83 -6.48
C HIS A 295 16.23 -11.32 -7.64
N ARG A 296 15.72 -11.23 -8.89
CA ARG A 296 16.49 -11.55 -10.10
C ARG A 296 17.74 -10.69 -10.25
N SER A 297 17.67 -9.39 -9.95
CA SER A 297 18.86 -8.52 -10.04
C SER A 297 19.96 -8.93 -9.06
N PHE A 298 19.61 -9.48 -7.90
CA PHE A 298 20.57 -9.97 -6.91
C PHE A 298 21.31 -11.23 -7.33
N ILE A 299 20.61 -12.15 -7.99
CA ILE A 299 21.15 -13.46 -8.38
C ILE A 299 21.62 -13.53 -9.84
N SER A 300 21.48 -12.45 -10.60
CA SER A 300 21.85 -12.41 -12.02
C SER A 300 23.36 -12.55 -12.22
N ASN A 301 23.75 -13.33 -13.22
CA ASN A 301 25.13 -13.39 -13.72
C ASN A 301 25.49 -12.19 -14.64
N ALA A 302 24.51 -11.35 -14.97
CA ALA A 302 24.65 -10.15 -15.78
C ALA A 302 24.20 -8.89 -14.99
N PRO A 303 24.90 -8.52 -13.90
CA PRO A 303 24.47 -7.43 -13.03
C PRO A 303 24.47 -6.06 -13.73
N TRP A 304 25.26 -5.86 -14.79
CA TRP A 304 25.30 -4.61 -15.56
C TRP A 304 23.96 -4.25 -16.22
N GLU A 305 23.03 -5.20 -16.40
CA GLU A 305 21.68 -4.90 -16.91
C GLU A 305 20.84 -4.10 -15.89
N TYR A 306 21.14 -4.27 -14.59
CA TYR A 306 20.41 -3.66 -13.48
C TYR A 306 21.17 -2.48 -12.86
N TYR A 307 22.49 -2.44 -13.03
CA TYR A 307 23.39 -1.41 -12.50
C TYR A 307 24.30 -0.85 -13.61
N PRO A 308 23.74 -0.31 -14.72
CA PRO A 308 24.53 0.13 -15.87
C PRO A 308 25.53 1.25 -15.53
N GLU A 309 25.30 2.00 -14.45
CA GLU A 309 26.13 3.11 -13.98
C GLU A 309 27.30 2.68 -13.09
N VAL A 310 27.38 1.41 -12.67
CA VAL A 310 28.41 0.91 -11.76
C VAL A 310 29.22 -0.21 -12.41
N PRO A 311 30.57 -0.07 -12.52
CA PRO A 311 31.43 -1.17 -12.95
C PRO A 311 31.21 -2.44 -12.13
N THR A 312 31.08 -3.59 -12.80
CA THR A 312 30.64 -4.84 -12.17
C THR A 312 31.58 -5.29 -11.04
N GLU A 313 32.88 -5.05 -11.19
CA GLU A 313 33.90 -5.34 -10.20
C GLU A 313 33.77 -4.50 -8.93
N LEU A 314 33.09 -3.35 -8.96
CA LEU A 314 32.85 -2.48 -7.81
C LEU A 314 31.57 -2.83 -7.06
N LEU A 315 30.66 -3.58 -7.67
CA LEU A 315 29.41 -3.99 -7.05
C LEU A 315 29.66 -4.91 -5.86
N GLY A 316 28.82 -4.73 -4.85
CA GLY A 316 28.73 -5.59 -3.69
C GLY A 316 28.10 -6.94 -4.02
N LYS A 317 28.24 -7.88 -3.08
CA LYS A 317 27.59 -9.20 -3.13
C LYS A 317 26.28 -9.16 -2.38
N VAL A 318 25.24 -9.79 -2.91
CA VAL A 318 23.97 -10.02 -2.20
C VAL A 318 23.78 -11.52 -2.00
N THR A 319 23.63 -11.93 -0.75
CA THR A 319 23.32 -13.31 -0.35
C THR A 319 21.88 -13.37 0.13
N TRP A 320 21.03 -14.11 -0.58
CA TRP A 320 19.64 -14.32 -0.20
C TRP A 320 19.49 -15.59 0.64
N LYS A 321 19.09 -15.47 1.90
CA LYS A 321 18.82 -16.60 2.80
C LYS A 321 17.32 -16.69 3.10
N GLN A 322 16.66 -17.63 2.44
CA GLN A 322 15.23 -17.89 2.58
C GLN A 322 14.92 -18.88 3.71
N GLY A 323 13.77 -18.73 4.37
CA GLY A 323 13.37 -19.56 5.51
C GLY A 323 14.13 -19.23 6.82
N ILE A 324 14.80 -18.08 6.87
CA ILE A 324 15.56 -17.64 8.04
C ILE A 324 14.73 -16.65 8.86
N LYS A 325 14.31 -17.08 10.05
CA LYS A 325 13.51 -16.26 10.96
C LYS A 325 14.40 -15.63 12.02
N VAL A 326 14.73 -14.35 11.85
CA VAL A 326 15.45 -13.58 12.87
C VAL A 326 14.59 -13.47 14.14
N LYS A 327 15.26 -13.61 15.29
CA LYS A 327 14.68 -13.65 16.64
C LYS A 327 15.32 -12.67 17.61
N GLY A 328 16.51 -12.17 17.31
CA GLY A 328 17.14 -11.18 18.17
C GLY A 328 18.21 -10.36 17.48
N ILE A 329 18.45 -9.18 18.06
CA ILE A 329 19.44 -8.20 17.63
C ILE A 329 20.28 -7.88 18.87
N TYR A 330 21.58 -8.15 18.79
CA TYR A 330 22.50 -7.99 19.91
C TYR A 330 23.64 -7.06 19.52
N LYS A 331 23.90 -6.04 20.33
CA LYS A 331 25.08 -5.19 20.16
C LYS A 331 26.30 -5.93 20.72
N CYS A 332 27.25 -6.29 19.86
CA CYS A 332 28.51 -6.86 20.31
C CYS A 332 29.41 -5.75 20.87
N LEU A 333 29.76 -5.85 22.15
CA LEU A 333 30.57 -4.83 22.84
C LEU A 333 32.05 -4.87 22.43
N GLU A 334 32.55 -6.01 21.95
CA GLU A 334 33.98 -6.23 21.71
C GLU A 334 34.48 -5.72 20.36
N ASN A 335 33.65 -5.79 19.31
CA ASN A 335 34.05 -5.44 17.94
C ASN A 335 33.14 -4.39 17.27
N GLY A 336 32.17 -3.86 18.01
CA GLY A 336 31.20 -2.89 17.53
C GLY A 336 30.20 -3.43 16.50
N LYS A 337 30.27 -4.71 16.11
CA LYS A 337 29.31 -5.32 15.17
C LYS A 337 27.98 -5.61 15.85
N ILE A 338 26.96 -5.84 15.02
CA ILE A 338 25.63 -6.27 15.47
C ILE A 338 25.45 -7.74 15.11
N THR A 339 25.11 -8.55 16.10
CA THR A 339 24.80 -9.97 15.92
C THR A 339 23.31 -10.13 15.70
N LEU A 340 22.93 -10.83 14.64
CA LEU A 340 21.58 -11.33 14.46
C LEU A 340 21.51 -12.80 14.88
N ALA A 341 20.59 -13.12 15.79
CA ALA A 341 20.24 -14.51 16.09
C ALA A 341 18.99 -14.89 15.30
N TYR A 342 18.99 -16.08 14.71
CA TYR A 342 17.89 -16.56 13.89
C TYR A 342 17.68 -18.07 14.01
N ASP A 343 16.45 -18.50 13.71
CA ASP A 343 16.13 -19.89 13.48
C ASP A 343 16.18 -20.17 11.97
N ASN A 344 16.97 -21.17 11.57
CA ASN A 344 16.91 -21.74 10.23
C ASN A 344 15.91 -22.89 10.24
N LYS A 345 14.71 -22.64 9.74
CA LYS A 345 13.65 -23.66 9.76
C LYS A 345 13.97 -24.87 8.90
N ARG A 346 14.68 -24.70 7.78
CA ARG A 346 15.02 -25.81 6.88
C ARG A 346 16.02 -26.76 7.53
N LEU A 347 16.97 -26.22 8.30
CA LEU A 347 17.98 -27.01 8.99
C LEU A 347 17.61 -27.36 10.43
N MET A 348 16.53 -26.80 10.97
CA MET A 348 16.11 -26.93 12.38
C MET A 348 17.21 -26.49 13.37
N GLU A 349 18.00 -25.50 12.97
CA GLU A 349 19.17 -25.01 13.70
C GLU A 349 19.03 -23.54 14.09
N LYS A 350 19.70 -23.16 15.18
CA LYS A 350 19.90 -21.76 15.55
C LYS A 350 21.20 -21.26 14.92
N GLY A 351 21.14 -20.08 14.33
CA GLY A 351 22.30 -19.40 13.75
C GLY A 351 22.55 -18.04 14.37
N TYR A 352 23.81 -17.62 14.32
CA TYR A 352 24.26 -16.30 14.73
C TYR A 352 25.17 -15.74 13.63
N GLU A 353 24.98 -14.48 13.27
CA GLU A 353 25.78 -13.85 12.22
C GLU A 353 26.04 -12.38 12.56
N ASN A 354 27.29 -11.94 12.38
CA ASN A 354 27.74 -10.60 12.76
C ASN A 354 27.83 -9.69 11.54
N PHE A 355 27.28 -8.49 11.65
CA PHE A 355 27.29 -7.48 10.59
C PHE A 355 27.80 -6.13 11.10
N ASP A 356 28.41 -5.34 10.21
CA ASP A 356 28.82 -3.98 10.54
C ASP A 356 27.60 -3.05 10.71
N TYR A 357 26.58 -3.28 9.87
CA TYR A 357 25.31 -2.55 9.87
C TYR A 357 24.12 -3.50 9.68
N ILE A 358 22.96 -3.08 10.18
CA ILE A 358 21.68 -3.77 10.02
C ILE A 358 20.66 -2.83 9.38
N VAL A 359 19.87 -3.34 8.43
CA VAL A 359 18.59 -2.74 8.03
C VAL A 359 17.46 -3.64 8.52
N CYS A 360 16.70 -3.15 9.50
CA CYS A 360 15.52 -3.81 10.01
C CYS A 360 14.30 -3.42 9.15
N ALA A 361 13.88 -4.32 8.26
CA ALA A 361 12.79 -4.10 7.30
C ALA A 361 11.50 -4.88 7.64
N VAL A 362 11.43 -5.48 8.83
CA VAL A 362 10.22 -6.15 9.35
C VAL A 362 9.31 -5.15 10.06
N PRO A 363 7.98 -5.36 10.08
CA PRO A 363 7.07 -4.49 10.81
C PRO A 363 7.32 -4.55 12.32
N PHE A 364 6.98 -3.48 13.01
CA PHE A 364 7.14 -3.36 14.46
C PHE A 364 6.35 -4.40 15.26
N SER A 365 5.20 -4.85 14.74
CA SER A 365 4.42 -5.97 15.28
C SER A 365 5.22 -7.29 15.39
N ILE A 366 6.22 -7.49 14.53
CA ILE A 366 7.13 -8.64 14.57
C ILE A 366 8.35 -8.33 15.42
N LEU A 367 8.97 -7.16 15.21
CA LEU A 367 10.14 -6.71 15.96
C LEU A 367 9.87 -6.68 17.47
N ARG A 368 8.63 -6.40 17.90
CA ARG A 368 8.20 -6.43 19.30
C ARG A 368 8.49 -7.75 20.02
N THR A 369 8.59 -8.85 19.26
CA THR A 369 8.87 -10.20 19.79
C THR A 369 10.33 -10.63 19.68
N PHE A 370 11.21 -9.73 19.23
CA PHE A 370 12.63 -10.01 19.17
C PHE A 370 13.27 -9.79 20.54
N GLU A 371 14.32 -10.56 20.82
CA GLU A 371 15.24 -10.28 21.92
C GLU A 371 16.22 -9.19 21.47
N ILE A 372 16.18 -8.02 22.12
CA ILE A 372 16.98 -6.86 21.76
C ILE A 372 17.88 -6.50 22.94
N ILE A 373 19.20 -6.66 22.78
CA ILE A 373 20.18 -6.50 23.87
C ILE A 373 21.36 -5.62 23.46
N PRO A 374 21.61 -4.47 24.14
CA PRO A 374 20.70 -3.82 25.08
C PRO A 374 19.44 -3.33 24.35
N MET A 375 18.35 -3.02 25.06
CA MET A 375 17.18 -2.44 24.42
C MET A 375 17.55 -1.17 23.61
N PHE A 376 16.80 -0.91 22.54
CA PHE A 376 16.85 0.37 21.84
C PHE A 376 16.41 1.53 22.76
N SER A 377 16.55 2.77 22.28
CA SER A 377 16.08 3.94 23.01
C SER A 377 14.63 3.78 23.51
N ASN A 378 14.31 4.37 24.67
CA ASN A 378 12.98 4.25 25.29
C ASN A 378 11.86 4.65 24.32
N ILE A 379 12.06 5.71 23.54
CA ILE A 379 11.06 6.18 22.57
C ILE A 379 10.89 5.22 21.39
N LYS A 380 11.98 4.57 20.92
CA LYS A 380 11.90 3.51 19.91
C LYS A 380 11.16 2.29 20.43
N MET A 381 11.46 1.86 21.64
CA MET A 381 10.78 0.72 22.27
C MET A 381 9.30 1.02 22.53
N GLN A 382 8.96 2.27 22.86
CA GLN A 382 7.57 2.73 22.94
C GLN A 382 6.87 2.65 21.58
N ALA A 383 7.49 3.18 20.52
CA ALA A 383 6.94 3.10 19.16
C ALA A 383 6.73 1.64 18.70
N ILE A 384 7.71 0.75 18.95
CA ILE A 384 7.61 -0.69 18.64
C ILE A 384 6.41 -1.35 19.33
N LYS A 385 6.04 -0.87 20.52
CA LYS A 385 4.91 -1.38 21.29
C LYS A 385 3.56 -0.78 20.86
N GLU A 386 3.53 0.53 20.57
CA GLU A 386 2.28 1.31 20.53
C GLU A 386 1.78 1.61 19.12
N VAL A 387 2.67 1.67 18.12
CA VAL A 387 2.29 1.98 16.73
C VAL A 387 1.23 1.01 16.24
N THR A 388 0.12 1.59 15.76
CA THR A 388 -1.07 0.82 15.39
C THR A 388 -0.98 0.31 13.94
N TYR A 389 -1.46 -0.91 13.75
CA TYR A 389 -1.61 -1.54 12.45
C TYR A 389 -3.08 -1.81 12.19
N GLY A 390 -3.55 -1.49 10.98
CA GLY A 390 -4.89 -1.82 10.53
C GLY A 390 -5.03 -3.31 10.22
N ASN A 391 -6.24 -3.84 10.43
CA ASN A 391 -6.59 -5.20 10.05
C ASN A 391 -7.07 -5.23 8.59
N SER A 392 -6.82 -6.34 7.88
CA SER A 392 -7.32 -6.49 6.51
C SER A 392 -7.43 -7.94 6.07
N GLN A 393 -8.48 -8.19 5.31
CA GLN A 393 -8.81 -9.49 4.75
C GLN A 393 -9.22 -9.34 3.29
N LYS A 394 -8.70 -10.23 2.42
CA LYS A 394 -9.15 -10.36 1.03
C LYS A 394 -9.48 -11.81 0.69
N THR A 395 -10.58 -12.00 -0.03
CA THR A 395 -10.94 -13.28 -0.65
C THR A 395 -11.10 -13.09 -2.14
N ILE A 396 -10.25 -13.76 -2.91
CA ILE A 396 -10.35 -13.80 -4.37
C ILE A 396 -11.07 -15.07 -4.80
N LEU A 397 -11.92 -14.94 -5.82
CA LEU A 397 -12.77 -16.02 -6.33
C LEU A 397 -12.42 -16.28 -7.79
N ASN A 398 -12.08 -17.52 -8.12
CA ASN A 398 -11.93 -17.96 -9.50
C ASN A 398 -13.31 -18.36 -10.03
N CYS A 399 -13.74 -17.71 -11.11
CA CYS A 399 -15.02 -17.96 -11.75
C CYS A 399 -14.79 -18.59 -13.13
N ASN A 400 -15.52 -19.64 -13.46
CA ASN A 400 -15.47 -20.25 -14.80
C ASN A 400 -16.08 -19.37 -15.90
N ARG A 401 -16.82 -18.32 -15.53
CA ARG A 401 -17.30 -17.26 -16.42
C ARG A 401 -17.39 -15.92 -15.70
N ARG A 402 -17.28 -14.84 -16.47
CA ARG A 402 -17.32 -13.44 -15.99
C ARG A 402 -18.75 -12.91 -15.90
N PHE A 403 -19.54 -13.42 -14.94
CA PHE A 403 -20.96 -13.09 -14.79
C PHE A 403 -21.23 -11.58 -14.60
N TRP A 404 -20.27 -10.83 -14.05
CA TRP A 404 -20.40 -9.37 -13.87
C TRP A 404 -20.37 -8.59 -15.19
N GLU A 405 -19.68 -9.09 -16.22
CA GLU A 405 -19.66 -8.48 -17.56
C GLU A 405 -21.03 -8.58 -18.26
N GLU A 406 -21.87 -9.54 -17.88
CA GLU A 406 -23.25 -9.66 -18.35
C GLU A 406 -24.12 -8.51 -17.83
N GLN A 407 -23.73 -7.88 -16.71
CA GLN A 407 -24.37 -6.71 -16.13
C GLN A 407 -23.68 -5.39 -16.50
N GLY A 408 -22.73 -5.43 -17.44
CA GLY A 408 -22.03 -4.26 -17.98
C GLY A 408 -20.79 -3.83 -17.20
N ILE A 409 -20.35 -4.59 -16.19
CA ILE A 409 -19.22 -4.23 -15.32
C ILE A 409 -17.90 -4.73 -15.94
N PHE A 410 -16.92 -3.85 -16.12
CA PHE A 410 -15.61 -4.19 -16.71
C PHE A 410 -14.41 -3.79 -15.83
N GLY A 411 -14.67 -3.35 -14.61
CA GLY A 411 -13.67 -2.96 -13.61
C GLY A 411 -14.34 -2.27 -12.42
N GLY A 412 -13.57 -1.54 -11.63
CA GLY A 412 -14.10 -0.80 -10.49
C GLY A 412 -14.49 -1.67 -9.29
N GLY A 413 -15.17 -1.05 -8.34
CA GLY A 413 -15.61 -1.69 -7.10
C GLY A 413 -17.09 -1.44 -6.82
N SER A 414 -17.80 -2.46 -6.34
CA SER A 414 -19.11 -2.32 -5.72
C SER A 414 -18.96 -2.23 -4.20
N TYR A 415 -19.78 -1.39 -3.57
CA TYR A 415 -19.69 -1.11 -2.13
C TYR A 415 -21.00 -1.44 -1.42
N THR A 416 -20.89 -2.00 -0.21
CA THR A 416 -22.04 -2.48 0.54
C THR A 416 -21.82 -2.46 2.05
N ASP A 417 -22.91 -2.40 2.80
CA ASP A 417 -22.96 -2.58 4.27
C ASP A 417 -23.08 -4.06 4.68
N LEU A 418 -23.12 -4.98 3.71
CA LEU A 418 -22.98 -6.41 3.96
C LEU A 418 -21.54 -6.75 4.38
N PRO A 419 -21.32 -7.89 5.08
CA PRO A 419 -20.00 -8.29 5.57
C PRO A 419 -18.86 -8.34 4.54
N VAL A 420 -19.13 -8.37 3.23
CA VAL A 420 -18.08 -8.35 2.19
C VAL A 420 -17.48 -6.97 1.92
N THR A 421 -18.16 -5.90 2.35
CA THR A 421 -17.86 -4.45 2.27
C THR A 421 -17.54 -3.88 0.88
N ALA A 422 -16.65 -4.53 0.13
CA ALA A 422 -16.28 -4.17 -1.23
C ALA A 422 -16.01 -5.40 -2.10
N ILE A 423 -16.55 -5.38 -3.32
CA ILE A 423 -16.30 -6.36 -4.38
C ILE A 423 -15.53 -5.66 -5.50
N TRP A 424 -14.38 -6.18 -5.91
CA TRP A 424 -13.58 -5.59 -7.00
C TRP A 424 -13.50 -6.50 -8.22
N TYR A 425 -13.67 -5.91 -9.40
CA TYR A 425 -13.71 -6.61 -10.68
C TYR A 425 -12.43 -6.39 -11.47
N THR A 426 -11.96 -7.42 -12.16
CA THR A 426 -10.76 -7.33 -13.00
C THR A 426 -10.99 -6.45 -14.23
N SER A 427 -10.01 -5.60 -14.56
CA SER A 427 -9.99 -4.74 -15.74
C SER A 427 -9.35 -5.37 -16.97
N SER A 428 -9.07 -6.68 -16.98
CA SER A 428 -8.21 -7.33 -17.98
C SER A 428 -8.70 -7.28 -19.44
N ARG A 429 -9.94 -6.85 -19.70
CA ARG A 429 -10.49 -6.59 -21.05
C ARG A 429 -10.58 -5.09 -21.40
N GLY A 430 -10.28 -4.20 -20.46
CA GLY A 430 -10.72 -2.80 -20.37
C GLY A 430 -10.15 -1.76 -21.34
N GLN A 431 -9.56 -2.15 -22.47
CA GLN A 431 -9.21 -1.21 -23.55
C GLN A 431 -9.68 -1.63 -24.95
N VAL A 432 -10.49 -2.69 -25.07
CA VAL A 432 -11.11 -3.02 -26.36
C VAL A 432 -12.42 -2.21 -26.50
N PRO A 433 -12.59 -1.37 -27.55
CA PRO A 433 -13.83 -0.64 -27.76
C PRO A 433 -15.04 -1.57 -27.72
N GLN A 434 -16.08 -1.17 -26.96
CA GLN A 434 -17.34 -1.92 -26.73
C GLN A 434 -18.05 -2.43 -28.00
N ARG A 435 -17.67 -1.95 -29.19
CA ARG A 435 -18.29 -2.31 -30.47
C ARG A 435 -17.65 -3.51 -31.18
N LEU A 436 -16.49 -4.01 -30.77
CA LEU A 436 -15.74 -4.99 -31.57
C LEU A 436 -15.84 -6.46 -31.14
N ASN A 437 -16.38 -6.82 -29.97
CA ASN A 437 -16.43 -8.22 -29.53
C ASN A 437 -17.79 -8.67 -28.98
N GLN A 438 -18.87 -8.47 -29.74
CA GLN A 438 -20.13 -9.17 -29.46
C GLN A 438 -20.09 -10.65 -29.87
N ARG A 439 -19.15 -11.08 -30.72
CA ARG A 439 -19.16 -12.42 -31.33
C ARG A 439 -18.43 -13.54 -30.55
N ASN A 440 -17.56 -13.21 -29.59
CA ASN A 440 -16.84 -14.21 -28.77
C ASN A 440 -17.07 -13.99 -27.26
N ARG A 441 -18.32 -13.89 -26.82
CA ARG A 441 -18.68 -13.97 -25.38
C ARG A 441 -18.80 -15.43 -24.92
N GLU A 442 -17.87 -16.29 -25.32
CA GLU A 442 -17.77 -17.60 -24.70
C GLU A 442 -17.38 -17.42 -23.23
N ALA A 443 -17.77 -18.39 -22.38
CA ALA A 443 -17.59 -18.43 -20.94
C ALA A 443 -16.10 -18.38 -20.53
N GLU A 444 -15.45 -17.24 -20.70
CA GLU A 444 -14.07 -17.06 -20.31
C GLU A 444 -13.97 -16.93 -18.79
N PRO A 445 -13.04 -17.65 -18.16
CA PRO A 445 -12.83 -17.55 -16.73
C PRO A 445 -12.30 -16.16 -16.33
N GLY A 446 -12.51 -15.82 -15.06
CA GLY A 446 -12.05 -14.57 -14.49
C GLY A 446 -11.96 -14.62 -12.99
N VAL A 447 -11.10 -13.78 -12.42
CA VAL A 447 -10.93 -13.65 -10.98
C VAL A 447 -11.53 -12.33 -10.52
N ILE A 448 -12.31 -12.36 -9.44
CA ILE A 448 -12.78 -11.16 -8.72
C ILE A 448 -12.22 -11.17 -7.30
N VAL A 449 -12.10 -9.99 -6.71
CA VAL A 449 -11.98 -9.87 -5.25
C VAL A 449 -13.39 -9.86 -4.71
N GLY A 450 -13.87 -11.01 -4.25
CA GLY A 450 -15.24 -11.18 -3.75
C GLY A 450 -15.49 -10.55 -2.38
N SER A 451 -14.42 -10.29 -1.63
CA SER A 451 -14.46 -9.56 -0.36
C SER A 451 -13.15 -8.81 -0.14
N TYR A 452 -13.23 -7.52 0.18
CA TYR A 452 -12.09 -6.74 0.65
C TYR A 452 -12.50 -5.87 1.82
N ASN A 453 -12.07 -6.30 3.00
CA ASN A 453 -12.44 -5.73 4.27
C ASN A 453 -11.25 -5.12 5.00
N PHE A 454 -11.57 -4.23 5.92
CA PHE A 454 -10.62 -3.68 6.88
C PHE A 454 -11.16 -3.82 8.30
N ASN A 455 -10.27 -3.63 9.28
CA ASN A 455 -10.61 -3.49 10.70
C ASN A 455 -11.61 -4.55 11.20
N LEU A 456 -12.76 -4.14 11.76
CA LEU A 456 -13.68 -5.06 12.42
C LEU A 456 -14.30 -6.07 11.46
N ASP A 457 -14.65 -5.67 10.24
CA ASP A 457 -15.23 -6.60 9.28
C ASP A 457 -14.19 -7.55 8.70
N ALA A 458 -12.93 -7.12 8.58
CA ALA A 458 -11.82 -8.03 8.28
C ALA A 458 -11.65 -9.11 9.36
N VAL A 459 -11.78 -8.74 10.64
CA VAL A 459 -11.68 -9.68 11.76
C VAL A 459 -12.90 -10.60 11.83
N ARG A 460 -14.12 -10.05 11.73
CA ARG A 460 -15.37 -10.80 11.85
C ARG A 460 -15.54 -11.81 10.73
N LEU A 461 -15.37 -11.37 9.48
CA LEU A 461 -15.45 -12.26 8.33
C LEU A 461 -14.24 -13.21 8.31
N GLY A 462 -13.04 -12.69 8.57
CA GLY A 462 -11.79 -13.47 8.57
C GLY A 462 -11.73 -14.61 9.58
N ASN A 463 -12.42 -14.49 10.73
CA ASN A 463 -12.46 -15.53 11.76
C ASN A 463 -13.59 -16.56 11.59
N MET A 464 -14.42 -16.46 10.55
CA MET A 464 -15.33 -17.54 10.17
C MET A 464 -14.54 -18.75 9.67
N THR A 465 -15.16 -19.95 9.73
CA THR A 465 -14.61 -21.15 9.07
C THR A 465 -14.48 -20.90 7.56
N ASP A 466 -13.54 -21.57 6.90
CA ASP A 466 -13.32 -21.38 5.46
C ASP A 466 -14.58 -21.64 4.64
N GLU A 467 -15.33 -22.71 4.93
CA GLU A 467 -16.60 -23.05 4.27
C GLU A 467 -17.68 -21.99 4.54
N GLY A 468 -17.88 -21.59 5.80
CA GLY A 468 -18.89 -20.61 6.17
C GLY A 468 -18.59 -19.23 5.60
N ARG A 469 -17.31 -18.81 5.62
CA ARG A 469 -16.85 -17.56 5.00
C ARG A 469 -17.09 -17.59 3.49
N PHE A 470 -16.70 -18.68 2.84
CA PHE A 470 -16.83 -18.81 1.39
C PHE A 470 -18.29 -18.79 0.94
N ASP A 471 -19.19 -19.52 1.61
CA ASP A 471 -20.63 -19.43 1.31
C ASP A 471 -21.15 -18.02 1.56
N LYS A 472 -20.86 -17.41 2.72
CA LYS A 472 -21.31 -16.05 3.05
C LYS A 472 -20.92 -15.03 1.99
N ILE A 473 -19.67 -15.10 1.51
CA ILE A 473 -19.17 -14.22 0.45
C ILE A 473 -19.98 -14.41 -0.84
N LYS A 474 -20.18 -15.66 -1.30
CA LYS A 474 -21.00 -15.92 -2.50
C LYS A 474 -22.43 -15.36 -2.34
N ARG A 475 -23.07 -15.62 -1.20
CA ARG A 475 -24.43 -15.15 -0.93
C ARG A 475 -24.53 -13.62 -0.91
N ASN A 476 -23.55 -12.93 -0.34
CA ASN A 476 -23.52 -11.46 -0.36
C ASN A 476 -23.24 -10.90 -1.76
N ILE A 477 -22.36 -11.51 -2.55
CA ILE A 477 -22.17 -11.10 -3.95
C ILE A 477 -23.47 -11.27 -4.74
N GLU A 478 -24.19 -12.40 -4.57
CA GLU A 478 -25.48 -12.60 -5.21
C GLU A 478 -26.49 -11.50 -4.84
N GLU A 479 -26.56 -11.13 -3.57
CA GLU A 479 -27.44 -10.07 -3.08
C GLU A 479 -27.10 -8.69 -3.69
N VAL A 480 -25.83 -8.30 -3.70
CA VAL A 480 -25.35 -7.06 -4.35
C VAL A 480 -25.66 -7.06 -5.85
N HIS A 481 -25.46 -8.19 -6.52
CA HIS A 481 -25.74 -8.34 -7.94
C HIS A 481 -27.22 -8.63 -8.25
N GLY A 482 -28.09 -8.75 -7.23
CA GLY A 482 -29.50 -9.09 -7.37
C GLY A 482 -29.74 -10.41 -8.11
N LEU A 483 -28.88 -11.38 -7.87
CA LEU A 483 -28.92 -12.73 -8.41
C LEU A 483 -29.66 -13.65 -7.44
N ALA A 484 -30.25 -14.72 -7.96
CA ALA A 484 -30.90 -15.72 -7.13
C ALA A 484 -29.87 -16.39 -6.18
N LYS A 485 -30.31 -16.70 -4.96
CA LYS A 485 -29.50 -17.47 -4.01
C LYS A 485 -29.05 -18.79 -4.66
N GLY A 486 -27.75 -19.06 -4.63
CA GLY A 486 -27.16 -20.27 -5.23
C GLY A 486 -26.64 -20.10 -6.66
N TYR A 487 -26.87 -18.94 -7.29
CA TYR A 487 -26.41 -18.65 -8.65
C TYR A 487 -24.89 -18.87 -8.83
N LEU A 488 -24.08 -18.52 -7.83
CA LEU A 488 -22.63 -18.63 -7.88
C LEU A 488 -22.09 -20.04 -7.60
N ASP A 489 -22.93 -21.00 -7.15
CA ASP A 489 -22.46 -22.32 -6.72
C ASP A 489 -21.80 -23.13 -7.83
N ASN A 490 -22.24 -22.94 -9.07
CA ASN A 490 -21.65 -23.59 -10.26
C ASN A 490 -20.73 -22.68 -11.06
N ILE A 491 -20.51 -21.43 -10.60
CA ILE A 491 -19.69 -20.43 -11.30
C ILE A 491 -18.33 -20.29 -10.64
N VAL A 492 -18.33 -20.18 -9.31
CA VAL A 492 -17.09 -20.05 -8.54
C VAL A 492 -16.48 -21.44 -8.37
N THR A 493 -15.34 -21.65 -9.02
CA THR A 493 -14.66 -22.96 -9.07
C THR A 493 -13.57 -23.12 -8.02
N ASP A 494 -12.99 -22.02 -7.55
CA ASP A 494 -11.94 -22.02 -6.52
C ASP A 494 -11.87 -20.66 -5.81
N PHE A 495 -11.21 -20.59 -4.67
CA PHE A 495 -11.00 -19.35 -3.92
C PHE A 495 -9.69 -19.34 -3.14
N LYS A 496 -9.20 -18.13 -2.84
CA LYS A 496 -8.09 -17.95 -1.90
C LYS A 496 -8.38 -16.79 -0.97
N THR A 497 -8.17 -17.01 0.32
CA THR A 497 -8.28 -15.98 1.35
C THR A 497 -6.92 -15.65 1.96
N GLN A 498 -6.67 -14.37 2.21
CA GLN A 498 -5.60 -13.88 3.07
C GLN A 498 -6.20 -13.03 4.19
N VAL A 499 -5.91 -13.39 5.44
CA VAL A 499 -6.17 -12.58 6.64
C VAL A 499 -4.80 -12.12 7.14
N TRP A 500 -4.48 -10.84 6.99
CA TRP A 500 -3.11 -10.34 7.28
C TRP A 500 -2.78 -10.32 8.78
N ASP A 501 -3.80 -10.24 9.61
CA ASP A 501 -3.69 -10.20 11.07
C ASP A 501 -3.32 -11.54 11.68
N ASN A 502 -3.74 -12.63 11.02
CA ASN A 502 -3.42 -13.99 11.42
C ASN A 502 -2.10 -14.47 10.80
N ASP A 503 -1.49 -13.71 9.87
CA ASP A 503 -0.21 -14.09 9.27
C ASP A 503 0.93 -13.94 10.30
N PRO A 504 1.62 -15.03 10.67
CA PRO A 504 2.64 -15.01 11.73
C PRO A 504 3.89 -14.20 11.37
N LEU A 505 4.05 -13.78 10.10
CA LEU A 505 5.15 -12.94 9.62
C LEU A 505 4.79 -11.45 9.55
N PHE A 506 3.53 -11.06 9.80
CA PHE A 506 3.10 -9.65 9.78
C PHE A 506 2.29 -9.24 10.99
N ARG A 507 1.30 -10.04 11.43
CA ARG A 507 0.42 -9.74 12.58
C ARG A 507 -0.24 -8.35 12.49
N GLY A 508 -0.71 -8.02 11.29
CA GLY A 508 -1.24 -6.71 10.93
C GLY A 508 -1.06 -6.46 9.44
N ALA A 509 -2.00 -5.78 8.80
CA ALA A 509 -1.93 -5.53 7.36
C ALA A 509 -0.95 -4.40 7.01
N PHE A 510 -1.09 -3.26 7.68
CA PHE A 510 -0.34 -2.04 7.37
C PHE A 510 -0.40 -1.03 8.51
N CYS A 511 0.56 -0.12 8.56
CA CYS A 511 0.56 0.98 9.53
C CYS A 511 -0.69 1.85 9.33
N TYR A 512 -1.35 2.18 10.44
CA TYR A 512 -2.44 3.13 10.47
C TYR A 512 -2.50 3.77 11.85
N PHE A 513 -2.10 5.02 11.95
CA PHE A 513 -1.98 5.73 13.21
C PHE A 513 -3.33 6.00 13.87
N THR A 514 -3.34 5.92 15.19
CA THR A 514 -4.37 6.55 16.03
C THR A 514 -3.97 8.00 16.34
N PRO A 515 -4.88 8.85 16.83
CA PRO A 515 -4.53 10.24 17.19
C PRO A 515 -3.25 10.35 18.03
N GLN A 516 -2.46 11.40 17.79
CA GLN A 516 -1.15 11.70 18.38
C GLN A 516 0.04 10.87 17.89
N GLN A 517 -0.17 9.72 17.25
CA GLN A 517 0.95 8.84 16.89
C GLN A 517 1.88 9.46 15.83
N LYS A 518 1.37 10.29 14.92
CA LYS A 518 2.23 10.98 13.95
C LYS A 518 3.23 11.87 14.66
N LYS A 519 2.77 12.75 15.57
CA LYS A 519 3.66 13.62 16.36
C LYS A 519 4.66 12.81 17.21
N LEU A 520 4.21 11.73 17.84
CA LEU A 520 5.04 10.97 18.80
C LEU A 520 6.09 10.10 18.10
N PHE A 521 5.70 9.44 17.02
CA PHE A 521 6.45 8.31 16.48
C PHE A 521 7.00 8.52 15.08
N SER A 522 6.36 9.29 14.19
CA SER A 522 6.74 9.32 12.78
C SER A 522 8.24 9.56 12.57
N TRP A 523 8.81 10.56 13.26
CA TRP A 523 10.24 10.89 13.19
C TRP A 523 11.11 9.93 14.00
N THR A 524 10.71 9.59 15.22
CA THR A 524 11.55 8.75 16.10
C THR A 524 11.68 7.32 15.58
N MET A 525 10.69 6.85 14.84
CA MET A 525 10.71 5.56 14.15
C MET A 525 11.76 5.47 13.04
N THR A 526 12.15 6.58 12.40
CA THR A 526 13.17 6.57 11.35
C THR A 526 14.59 6.58 11.89
N LEU A 527 14.78 7.04 13.14
CA LEU A 527 16.11 7.20 13.72
C LEU A 527 16.83 5.85 13.88
N PRO A 528 18.12 5.78 13.56
CA PRO A 528 18.92 4.60 13.78
C PRO A 528 19.20 4.36 15.26
N GLU A 529 19.59 3.13 15.59
CA GLU A 529 19.94 2.69 16.93
C GLU A 529 21.38 2.15 16.98
N TYR A 530 21.89 2.02 18.20
CA TYR A 530 23.25 1.54 18.50
C TYR A 530 24.40 2.37 17.90
N GLY A 531 24.20 3.68 17.73
CA GLY A 531 25.20 4.59 17.18
C GLY A 531 25.38 4.37 15.69
N ASP A 532 24.29 4.54 14.92
CA ASP A 532 24.25 4.43 13.46
C ASP A 532 24.66 3.06 12.93
N ARG A 533 24.21 1.99 13.60
CA ARG A 533 24.45 0.59 13.20
C ARG A 533 23.20 -0.21 12.91
N VAL A 534 22.05 0.19 13.44
CA VAL A 534 20.75 -0.44 13.16
C VAL A 534 19.82 0.61 12.58
N PHE A 535 19.51 0.49 11.29
CA PHE A 535 18.62 1.36 10.55
C PHE A 535 17.27 0.68 10.34
N PHE A 536 16.22 1.44 10.11
CA PHE A 536 14.86 0.94 9.95
C PHE A 536 14.31 1.31 8.58
N ALA A 537 13.62 0.36 7.96
CA ALA A 537 12.96 0.56 6.67
C ALA A 537 11.60 -0.15 6.66
N GLY A 538 10.70 0.28 5.78
CA GLY A 538 9.35 -0.24 5.68
C GLY A 538 8.32 0.87 5.61
N GLU A 539 7.14 0.55 5.08
CA GLU A 539 6.07 1.56 4.96
C GLU A 539 5.71 2.19 6.31
N HIS A 540 5.79 1.44 7.41
CA HIS A 540 5.49 1.92 8.76
C HIS A 540 6.44 3.01 9.29
N VAL A 541 7.65 3.14 8.74
CA VAL A 541 8.57 4.25 9.08
C VAL A 541 8.53 5.38 8.05
N SER A 542 7.66 5.28 7.04
CA SER A 542 7.45 6.32 6.03
C SER A 542 6.25 7.19 6.41
N ALA A 543 6.15 8.39 5.83
CA ALA A 543 4.90 9.18 5.87
C ALA A 543 3.88 8.75 4.80
N ILE A 544 4.13 7.65 4.09
CA ILE A 544 3.26 7.11 3.04
C ILE A 544 2.98 5.65 3.40
N HIS A 545 2.18 5.48 4.45
CA HIS A 545 1.74 4.16 4.92
C HIS A 545 0.96 3.41 3.83
N ARG A 546 0.82 2.08 3.96
CA ARG A 546 -0.02 1.21 3.10
C ARG A 546 0.41 1.05 1.64
N TRP A 547 1.30 1.91 1.15
CA TRP A 547 1.74 1.92 -0.23
C TRP A 547 3.15 1.37 -0.40
N GLN A 548 3.38 0.70 -1.55
CA GLN A 548 4.71 0.24 -1.95
C GLN A 548 5.72 1.40 -2.01
N GLN A 549 5.23 2.60 -2.33
CA GLN A 549 5.95 3.87 -2.32
C GLN A 549 6.69 4.11 -1.01
N GLY A 550 6.01 4.03 0.14
CA GLY A 550 6.64 4.25 1.44
C GLY A 550 7.68 3.18 1.78
N ALA A 551 7.42 1.92 1.41
CA ALA A 551 8.36 0.82 1.62
C ALA A 551 9.66 1.00 0.80
N LEU A 552 9.54 1.26 -0.51
CA LEU A 552 10.70 1.43 -1.38
C LEU A 552 11.51 2.66 -0.98
N LYS A 553 10.85 3.80 -0.76
CA LYS A 553 11.52 5.06 -0.40
C LYS A 553 12.26 4.97 0.93
N SER A 554 11.64 4.40 1.96
CA SER A 554 12.33 4.18 3.26
C SER A 554 13.50 3.21 3.16
N GLY A 555 13.44 2.22 2.26
CA GLY A 555 14.59 1.36 1.95
C GLY A 555 15.77 2.14 1.36
N MET A 556 15.51 3.03 0.41
CA MET A 556 16.53 3.94 -0.13
C MET A 556 17.07 4.89 0.94
N GLU A 557 16.20 5.47 1.77
CA GLU A 557 16.60 6.38 2.86
C GLU A 557 17.51 5.68 3.88
N ALA A 558 17.20 4.44 4.27
CA ALA A 558 18.05 3.65 5.15
C ALA A 558 19.43 3.35 4.52
N ALA A 559 19.46 3.03 3.23
CA ALA A 559 20.71 2.82 2.51
C ALA A 559 21.56 4.10 2.43
N ASN A 560 20.94 5.23 2.12
CA ASN A 560 21.61 6.54 2.09
C ASN A 560 22.13 6.93 3.48
N ALA A 561 21.36 6.67 4.54
CA ALA A 561 21.79 6.93 5.91
C ALA A 561 23.04 6.10 6.29
N ILE A 562 23.11 4.82 5.88
CA ILE A 562 24.32 4.00 6.04
C ILE A 562 25.50 4.58 5.24
N ALA A 563 25.27 5.02 4.00
CA ALA A 563 26.31 5.60 3.14
C ALA A 563 26.91 6.91 3.71
N CYS A 564 26.12 7.68 4.47
CA CYS A 564 26.59 8.86 5.19
C CYS A 564 27.44 8.54 6.43
N THR A 565 27.44 7.30 6.92
CA THR A 565 28.32 6.93 8.05
C THR A 565 29.77 6.93 7.58
N ASN A 566 30.64 7.59 8.33
CA ASN A 566 32.05 7.70 7.95
C ASN A 566 32.74 6.33 8.16
N PRO A 567 33.28 5.69 7.10
CA PRO A 567 33.88 4.37 7.19
C PRO A 567 35.14 4.33 8.08
N ASN A 568 35.76 5.49 8.36
CA ASN A 568 37.03 5.61 9.07
C ASN A 568 36.91 5.94 10.56
N THR A 569 35.72 6.20 11.11
CA THR A 569 35.55 6.55 12.54
C THR A 569 35.43 5.34 13.45
N LEU A 570 35.68 4.13 12.92
CA LEU A 570 35.53 2.86 13.64
C LEU A 570 36.87 2.24 14.10
N LEU A 571 37.96 3.02 14.06
CA LEU A 571 39.31 2.59 14.46
C LEU A 571 39.94 3.46 15.57
N THR A 572 39.15 4.21 16.34
CA THR A 572 39.64 4.98 17.49
C THR A 572 38.95 4.59 18.78
#